data_AF-A0A534FBY1-F1
#
_entry.id   AF-A0A534FBY1-F1
#
_cell.length_a   1.000
_cell.length_b   1.000
_cell.length_c   1.000
_cell.angle_alpha   90.00
_cell.angle_beta   90.00
_cell.angle_gamma   90.00
#
_symmetry.space_group_name_H-M   'P 1'
#
loop_
_entity.id
_entity.type
_entity.pdbx_description
1 polymer ?
#
loop_
_entity_poly.entity_id
_entity_poly.type
_entity_poly.pdbx_seq_one_letter_code
_entity_poly.pdbx_strand_id
1 'polypeptide(L)'
;LTFVVYGDTRFSRREQVVNAPARRALVRRIARENPAAILIGGDLVYQGTDPDDYATYESETLEWAKQKIPVFPALGNHEFTGCTPGEAAPCLENWWKAFGALVLRPYRWYSVSLGPKLLALILDSDSPLRPG
;
A
#
# COMPACT_ATOMS: atom_id res chain seq x y z
N LEU A 1 7.16 -16.86 -13.03
CA LEU A 1 6.93 -15.56 -12.37
C LEU A 1 5.67 -15.69 -11.55
N THR A 2 5.76 -15.53 -10.24
CA THR A 2 4.61 -15.54 -9.34
C THR A 2 4.53 -14.18 -8.67
N PHE A 3 3.37 -13.55 -8.67
CA PHE A 3 3.10 -12.33 -7.92
C PHE A 3 1.81 -12.51 -7.14
N VAL A 4 1.64 -11.70 -6.09
CA VAL A 4 0.42 -11.67 -5.28
C VAL A 4 -0.28 -10.35 -5.52
N VAL A 5 -1.61 -10.40 -5.65
CA VAL A 5 -2.48 -9.21 -5.57
C VAL A 5 -3.23 -9.29 -4.26
N TYR A 6 -3.20 -8.21 -3.49
CA TYR A 6 -3.87 -8.09 -2.20
C TYR A 6 -4.47 -6.68 -2.07
N GLY A 7 -5.54 -6.48 -1.31
CA GLY A 7 -6.18 -5.19 -1.13
C GLY A 7 -6.91 -5.17 0.22
N ASP A 8 -7.41 -4.00 0.61
CA ASP A 8 -8.15 -3.81 1.87
C ASP A 8 -7.38 -4.36 3.08
N THR A 9 -6.06 -4.17 3.07
CA THR A 9 -5.21 -4.70 4.14
C THR A 9 -5.43 -3.94 5.44
N ARG A 10 -5.74 -2.63 5.35
CA ARG A 10 -6.10 -1.73 6.44
C ARG A 10 -5.24 -1.98 7.69
N PHE A 11 -3.92 -1.92 7.52
CA PHE A 11 -2.98 -2.03 8.63
C PHE A 11 -3.32 -0.99 9.71
N SER A 12 -3.66 -1.48 10.90
CA SER A 12 -3.98 -0.68 12.07
C SER A 12 -4.00 -1.57 13.31
N ARG A 13 -3.90 -0.94 14.49
CA ARG A 13 -4.11 -1.55 15.81
C ARG A 13 -5.57 -1.49 16.28
N ARG A 14 -6.45 -0.85 15.52
CA ARG A 14 -7.87 -0.66 15.83
C ARG A 14 -8.69 -1.92 15.57
N GLU A 15 -8.63 -2.88 16.50
CA GLU A 15 -9.26 -4.21 16.39
C GLU A 15 -10.79 -4.18 16.10
N GLN A 16 -11.47 -3.07 16.39
CA GLN A 16 -12.90 -2.91 16.10
C GLN A 16 -13.23 -2.64 14.63
N VAL A 17 -12.23 -2.26 13.82
CA VAL A 17 -12.41 -1.96 12.38
C VAL A 17 -11.51 -2.80 11.46
N VAL A 18 -10.65 -3.65 12.03
CA VAL A 18 -9.70 -4.49 11.27
C VAL A 18 -9.73 -5.94 11.76
N ASN A 19 -9.38 -6.88 10.88
CA ASN A 19 -9.15 -8.27 11.26
C ASN A 19 -7.64 -8.57 11.28
N ALA A 20 -6.97 -8.16 12.36
CA ALA A 20 -5.52 -8.34 12.50
C ALA A 20 -5.08 -9.83 12.43
N PRO A 21 -5.80 -10.80 13.01
CA PRO A 21 -5.45 -12.22 12.87
C PRO A 21 -5.42 -12.68 11.40
N ALA A 22 -6.45 -12.36 10.61
CA ALA A 22 -6.50 -12.74 9.20
C ALA A 22 -5.40 -12.05 8.38
N ARG A 23 -5.24 -10.73 8.56
CA ARG A 23 -4.19 -9.95 7.90
C ARG A 23 -2.80 -10.53 8.17
N ARG A 24 -2.46 -10.76 9.45
CA ARG A 24 -1.15 -11.35 9.84
C ARG A 24 -0.95 -12.76 9.29
N ALA A 25 -2.00 -13.57 9.22
CA ALA A 25 -1.93 -14.90 8.61
C ALA A 25 -1.62 -14.81 7.11
N LEU A 26 -2.29 -13.92 6.38
CA LEU A 26 -2.03 -13.66 4.96
C LEU A 26 -0.62 -13.11 4.75
N VAL A 27 -0.18 -12.13 5.54
CA VAL A 27 1.17 -11.54 5.46
C VAL A 27 2.25 -12.60 5.62
N ARG A 28 2.12 -13.47 6.63
CA ARG A 28 3.05 -14.59 6.84
C ARG A 28 3.01 -15.62 5.72
N ARG A 29 1.82 -15.92 5.17
CA ARG A 29 1.71 -16.85 4.04
C ARG A 29 2.39 -16.29 2.81
N ILE A 30 2.15 -15.02 2.47
CA ILE A 30 2.79 -14.33 1.34
C ILE A 30 4.31 -14.36 1.47
N ALA A 31 4.85 -14.09 2.67
CA ALA A 31 6.29 -14.19 2.91
C ALA A 31 6.84 -15.61 2.66
N ARG A 32 6.09 -16.65 3.02
CA ARG A 32 6.51 -18.05 2.77
C ARG A 32 6.46 -18.44 1.30
N GLU A 33 5.55 -17.86 0.53
CA GLU A 33 5.46 -18.07 -0.92
C GLU A 33 6.59 -17.36 -1.68
N ASN A 34 7.20 -16.34 -1.06
CA ASN A 34 8.28 -15.52 -1.62
C ASN A 34 8.02 -15.09 -3.09
N PRO A 35 6.91 -14.38 -3.36
CA PRO A 35 6.58 -13.94 -4.71
C PRO A 35 7.60 -12.94 -5.24
N ALA A 36 7.67 -12.80 -6.56
CA ALA A 36 8.53 -11.82 -7.21
C ALA A 36 8.08 -10.37 -7.00
N ALA A 37 6.80 -10.16 -6.68
CA ALA A 37 6.22 -8.86 -6.33
C ALA A 37 4.88 -9.02 -5.61
N ILE A 38 4.49 -7.99 -4.88
CA ILE A 38 3.17 -7.82 -4.28
C ILE A 38 2.56 -6.54 -4.85
N LEU A 39 1.38 -6.65 -5.45
CA LEU A 39 0.56 -5.51 -5.87
C LEU A 39 -0.51 -5.30 -4.80
N ILE A 40 -0.54 -4.11 -4.19
CA ILE A 40 -1.57 -3.74 -3.21
C ILE A 40 -2.60 -2.84 -3.89
N GLY A 41 -3.87 -3.23 -3.89
CA GLY A 41 -4.95 -2.57 -4.64
C GLY A 41 -5.49 -1.28 -4.02
N GLY A 42 -4.91 -0.77 -2.94
CA GLY A 42 -5.42 0.35 -2.15
C GLY A 42 -5.84 -0.09 -0.75
N ASP A 43 -6.23 0.89 0.07
CA ASP A 43 -6.57 0.67 1.49
C ASP A 43 -5.46 -0.08 2.21
N LEU A 44 -4.22 0.40 2.04
CA LEU A 44 -3.05 -0.15 2.70
C LEU A 44 -3.22 0.00 4.20
N VAL A 45 -3.51 1.22 4.64
CA VAL A 45 -3.73 1.55 6.04
C VAL A 45 -5.20 1.81 6.29
N TYR A 46 -5.62 1.80 7.57
CA TYR A 46 -6.99 2.20 7.89
C TYR A 46 -7.16 3.73 7.85
N GLN A 47 -6.13 4.51 8.16
CA GLN A 47 -6.19 5.97 8.08
C GLN A 47 -4.88 6.57 7.56
N GLY A 48 -4.90 7.15 6.35
CA GLY A 48 -3.70 7.71 5.69
C GLY A 48 -2.97 8.81 6.47
N THR A 49 -3.71 9.61 7.24
CA THR A 49 -3.11 10.66 8.09
C THR A 49 -2.46 10.14 9.37
N ASP A 50 -2.72 8.89 9.74
CA ASP A 50 -2.27 8.32 11.00
C ASP A 50 -0.92 7.58 10.83
N PRO A 51 0.20 8.14 11.34
CA PRO A 51 1.50 7.49 11.20
C PRO A 51 1.60 6.14 11.93
N ASP A 52 0.77 5.88 12.96
CA ASP A 52 0.80 4.60 13.68
C ASP A 52 0.26 3.43 12.84
N ASP A 53 -0.65 3.71 11.89
CA ASP A 53 -1.12 2.69 10.96
C ASP A 53 -0.02 2.30 9.96
N TYR A 54 0.79 3.25 9.49
CA TYR A 54 1.97 2.96 8.66
C TYR A 54 3.06 2.22 9.45
N ALA A 55 3.28 2.57 10.72
CA ALA A 55 4.17 1.82 11.59
C ALA A 55 3.68 0.37 11.78
N THR A 56 2.35 0.16 11.80
CA THR A 56 1.76 -1.18 11.83
C THR A 56 2.03 -1.94 10.54
N TYR A 57 1.86 -1.31 9.37
CA TYR A 57 2.27 -1.88 8.08
C TYR A 57 3.75 -2.30 8.08
N GLU A 58 4.65 -1.38 8.42
CA GLU A 58 6.10 -1.63 8.41
C GLU A 58 6.48 -2.78 9.35
N SER A 59 5.91 -2.81 10.56
CA SER A 59 6.20 -3.86 11.54
C SER A 59 5.65 -5.23 11.15
N GLU A 60 4.41 -5.31 10.66
CA GLU A 60 3.80 -6.59 10.29
C GLU A 60 4.40 -7.16 9.00
N THR A 61 4.85 -6.30 8.08
CA THR A 61 5.44 -6.68 6.79
C THR A 61 6.97 -6.72 6.78
N LEU A 62 7.62 -6.59 7.93
CA LEU A 62 9.08 -6.60 8.07
C LEU A 62 9.76 -7.78 7.33
N GLU A 63 9.11 -8.94 7.32
CA GLU A 63 9.63 -10.11 6.64
C GLU A 63 9.66 -9.96 5.11
N TRP A 64 8.67 -9.27 4.51
CA TRP A 64 8.69 -8.93 3.09
C TRP A 64 9.90 -8.05 2.76
N ALA A 65 10.17 -7.04 3.60
CA ALA A 65 11.31 -6.15 3.45
C ALA A 65 12.66 -6.90 3.59
N LYS A 66 12.80 -7.78 4.59
CA LYS A 66 14.00 -8.61 4.78
C LYS A 66 14.28 -9.51 3.58
N GLN A 67 13.23 -10.09 3.00
CA GLN A 67 13.32 -10.93 1.81
C GLN A 67 13.41 -10.13 0.51
N LYS A 68 13.36 -8.79 0.58
CA LYS A 68 13.41 -7.86 -0.56
C LYS A 68 12.29 -8.12 -1.58
N ILE A 69 11.12 -8.53 -1.11
CA ILE A 69 9.93 -8.67 -1.95
C ILE A 69 9.40 -7.26 -2.25
N PRO A 70 9.38 -6.80 -3.52
CA PRO A 70 8.92 -5.46 -3.84
C PRO A 70 7.38 -5.37 -3.68
N VAL A 71 6.93 -4.26 -3.09
CA VAL A 71 5.51 -3.95 -2.88
C VAL A 71 5.16 -2.72 -3.70
N PHE A 72 4.14 -2.83 -4.55
CA PHE A 72 3.65 -1.75 -5.40
C PHE A 72 2.19 -1.43 -5.03
N PRO A 73 1.95 -0.38 -4.22
CA PRO A 73 0.62 0.00 -3.78
C PRO A 73 -0.08 0.96 -4.76
N ALA A 74 -1.38 0.76 -4.95
CA ALA A 74 -2.32 1.80 -5.33
C ALA A 74 -2.77 2.60 -4.10
N LEU A 75 -3.49 3.69 -4.35
CA LEU A 75 -4.27 4.40 -3.33
C LEU A 75 -5.67 3.79 -3.27
N GLY A 76 -6.26 3.79 -2.08
CA GLY A 76 -7.69 3.61 -1.83
C GLY A 76 -8.25 4.77 -1.00
N ASN A 77 -9.55 4.74 -0.73
CA ASN A 77 -10.23 5.82 -0.02
C ASN A 77 -9.68 6.02 1.42
N HIS A 78 -9.16 4.97 2.05
CA HIS A 78 -8.60 5.08 3.40
C HIS A 78 -7.29 5.87 3.46
N GLU A 79 -6.53 5.94 2.37
CA GLU A 79 -5.35 6.82 2.28
C GLU A 79 -5.71 8.32 2.36
N PHE A 80 -6.96 8.69 2.08
CA PHE A 80 -7.46 10.07 2.18
C PHE A 80 -8.19 10.37 3.50
N THR A 81 -8.26 9.42 4.43
CA THR A 81 -9.00 9.57 5.68
C THR A 81 -8.24 10.43 6.69
N GLY A 82 -8.96 11.34 7.35
CA GLY A 82 -8.47 12.24 8.40
C GLY A 82 -7.96 13.59 7.91
N CYS A 83 -8.18 13.92 6.64
CA CYS A 83 -7.90 15.23 6.07
C CYS A 83 -9.16 16.06 5.82
N THR A 84 -8.95 17.33 5.52
CA THR A 84 -9.97 18.20 4.91
C THR A 84 -10.38 17.65 3.54
N PRO A 85 -11.69 17.47 3.27
CA PRO A 85 -12.15 17.10 1.93
C PRO A 85 -11.66 18.10 0.87
N GLY A 86 -11.08 17.58 -0.22
CA GLY A 86 -10.51 18.40 -1.30
C GLY A 86 -9.02 18.73 -1.14
N GLU A 87 -8.40 18.44 0.01
CA GLU A 87 -6.97 18.64 0.26
C GLU A 87 -6.25 17.28 0.33
N ALA A 88 -5.90 16.70 -0.81
CA ALA A 88 -5.26 15.39 -0.89
C ALA A 88 -3.81 15.39 -0.39
N ALA A 89 -3.05 16.47 -0.62
CA ALA A 89 -1.61 16.49 -0.37
C ALA A 89 -1.23 16.17 1.09
N PRO A 90 -1.86 16.77 2.12
CA PRO A 90 -1.58 16.42 3.52
C PRO A 90 -1.84 14.95 3.86
N CYS A 91 -2.80 14.29 3.19
CA CYS A 91 -3.15 12.90 3.48
C CYS A 91 -2.08 11.91 3.07
N LEU A 92 -1.38 12.24 1.99
CA LEU A 92 -0.50 11.30 1.32
C LEU A 92 0.94 11.39 1.81
N GLU A 93 1.26 12.31 2.74
CA GLU A 93 2.63 12.48 3.25
C GLU A 93 3.20 11.18 3.85
N ASN A 94 2.40 10.46 4.64
CA ASN A 94 2.80 9.17 5.20
C ASN A 94 2.95 8.09 4.11
N TRP A 95 2.01 8.05 3.15
CA TRP A 95 2.09 7.12 2.03
C TRP A 95 3.37 7.33 1.22
N TRP A 96 3.67 8.58 0.85
CA TRP A 96 4.88 8.89 0.11
C TRP A 96 6.16 8.59 0.90
N LYS A 97 6.13 8.75 2.22
CA LYS A 97 7.26 8.39 3.08
C LYS A 97 7.47 6.87 3.08
N ALA A 98 6.40 6.09 3.25
CA ALA A 98 6.45 4.63 3.25
C ALA A 98 6.94 4.05 1.91
N PHE A 99 6.61 4.70 0.79
CA PHE A 99 7.00 4.27 -0.56
C PHE A 99 8.02 5.20 -1.23
N GLY A 100 8.83 5.91 -0.44
CA GLY A 100 9.81 6.88 -0.96
C GLY A 100 10.83 6.31 -1.93
N ALA A 101 11.12 5.00 -1.83
CA ALA A 101 12.03 4.30 -2.75
C ALA A 101 11.50 4.21 -4.19
N LEU A 102 10.19 4.35 -4.41
CA LEU A 102 9.57 4.30 -5.74
C LEU A 102 9.60 5.65 -6.48
N VAL A 103 10.02 6.74 -5.82
CA VAL A 103 10.12 8.10 -6.40
C VAL A 103 8.84 8.52 -7.13
N LEU A 104 7.69 8.32 -6.48
CA LEU A 104 6.38 8.51 -7.11
C LEU A 104 5.90 9.97 -7.06
N ARG A 105 6.29 10.77 -6.07
CA ARG A 105 5.82 12.16 -5.92
C ARG A 105 6.08 12.99 -7.20
N PRO A 106 5.10 13.78 -7.70
CA PRO A 106 3.73 13.98 -7.19
C PRO A 106 2.68 13.02 -7.82
N TYR A 107 3.10 12.02 -8.59
CA TYR A 107 2.22 11.10 -9.31
C TYR A 107 1.61 10.03 -8.40
N ARG A 108 0.30 9.84 -8.53
CA ARG A 108 -0.51 8.88 -7.76
C ARG A 108 -0.88 7.63 -8.56
N TRP A 109 -0.42 7.58 -9.79
CA TRP A 109 -0.55 6.46 -10.70
C TRP A 109 0.80 6.25 -11.37
N TYR A 110 1.09 5.00 -11.71
CA TYR A 110 2.36 4.62 -12.31
C TYR A 110 2.22 3.26 -12.99
N SER A 111 3.27 2.85 -13.67
CA SER A 111 3.35 1.50 -14.23
C SER A 111 4.64 0.83 -13.77
N VAL A 112 4.59 -0.50 -13.65
CA VAL A 112 5.77 -1.31 -13.33
C VAL A 112 5.80 -2.56 -14.21
N SER A 113 6.96 -2.82 -14.79
CA SER A 113 7.20 -4.06 -15.53
C SER A 113 7.58 -5.18 -14.56
N LEU A 114 6.74 -6.22 -14.49
CA LEU A 114 7.03 -7.45 -13.74
C LEU A 114 7.67 -8.46 -14.69
N GLY A 115 9.00 -8.35 -14.84
CA GLY A 115 9.75 -9.12 -15.83
C GLY A 115 9.47 -8.68 -17.27
N PRO A 116 9.79 -9.50 -18.28
CA PRO A 116 9.81 -9.07 -19.68
C PRO A 116 8.44 -9.05 -20.38
N LYS A 117 7.37 -9.53 -19.73
CA LYS A 117 6.06 -9.78 -20.40
C LYS A 117 4.87 -9.12 -19.74
N LEU A 118 5.00 -8.67 -18.49
CA LEU A 118 3.86 -8.19 -17.72
C LEU A 118 4.09 -6.73 -17.33
N LEU A 119 3.14 -5.88 -17.68
CA LEU A 119 3.07 -4.49 -17.25
C LEU A 119 1.88 -4.37 -16.30
N ALA A 120 2.13 -3.95 -15.06
CA ALA A 120 1.08 -3.57 -14.14
C ALA A 120 0.88 -2.06 -14.22
N LEU A 121 -0.38 -1.63 -14.38
CA LEU A 121 -0.80 -0.24 -14.31
C LEU A 121 -1.47 -0.02 -12.96
N ILE A 122 -0.88 0.84 -12.14
CA ILE A 122 -1.38 1.21 -10.83
C ILE A 122 -2.08 2.56 -10.99
N LEU A 123 -3.37 2.61 -10.69
CA LEU A 123 -4.23 3.77 -10.90
C LEU A 123 -4.78 4.28 -9.55
N ASP A 124 -5.15 5.56 -9.52
CA ASP A 124 -5.87 6.21 -8.41
C ASP A 124 -7.35 6.32 -8.80
N SER A 125 -8.22 5.63 -8.06
CA SER A 125 -9.68 5.63 -8.26
C SER A 125 -10.42 6.67 -7.43
N ASP A 126 -9.76 7.30 -6.46
CA ASP A 126 -10.38 8.11 -5.42
C ASP A 126 -10.28 9.61 -5.69
N SER A 127 -9.45 9.99 -6.66
CA SER A 127 -9.23 11.39 -6.95
C SER A 127 -9.19 11.70 -8.45
N PRO A 128 -9.32 12.98 -8.84
CA PRO A 128 -9.14 13.37 -10.23
C PRO A 128 -7.74 13.02 -10.73
N LEU A 129 -7.65 12.52 -11.97
CA LEU A 129 -6.40 12.23 -12.70
C LEU A 129 -5.56 13.48 -13.04
N ARG A 130 -5.88 14.64 -12.44
CA ARG A 130 -5.06 15.84 -12.54
C ARG A 130 -3.86 15.68 -11.61
N PRO A 131 -2.67 16.20 -11.97
CA PRO A 131 -1.57 16.34 -11.02
C PRO A 131 -2.09 17.05 -9.76
N GLY A 132 -1.73 16.51 -8.59
CA GLY A 132 -1.99 17.15 -7.29
C GLY A 132 -0.95 18.21 -6.97
#